data_AF-A0A9P6IJY1-F1
#
_entry.id   AF-A0A9P6IJY1-F1
#
_cell.length_a   1.000
_cell.length_b   1.000
_cell.length_c   1.000
_cell.angle_alpha   90.00
_cell.angle_beta   90.00
_cell.angle_gamma   90.00
#
_symmetry.space_group_name_H-M   'P 1'
#
loop_
_entity.id
_entity.type
_entity.pdbx_description
1 polymer ?
#
loop_
_entity_poly.entity_id
_entity_poly.type
_entity_poly.pdbx_seq_one_letter_code
_entity_poly.pdbx_strand_id
1 'polypeptide(L)'
;MSTEEEHTLYPVPARLLDTTQCPEPYIKSVEQYKEMHRQSIEHPDEFFGELANELLSWSRPFSTVKHGGFEHGDTAWFLDGQLNASYNCVDRHAIDNPNKIAIIYEADEPNQSENITYNELLRHVSQLAGVLRARGIRKGDTVAIYMPMIPEAIVAFLACARIGAVHSVVFAGFSAEALRDRVQDAACRLVLTSDQGKRGGKTIETKRIVDDALKACPSVETVIVCQRTGADVPMTAGRDFWWNEE
;
A
#
# COMPACT_ATOMS: atom_id res chain seq x y z
N MET A 1 -35.99 13.72 35.83
CA MET A 1 -34.71 14.43 36.03
C MET A 1 -33.66 13.66 35.26
N SER A 2 -33.44 14.04 34.01
CA SER A 2 -32.35 13.51 33.18
C SER A 2 -31.06 14.19 33.61
N THR A 3 -30.07 13.42 34.03
CA THR A 3 -28.70 13.86 34.23
C THR A 3 -28.12 14.23 32.87
N GLU A 4 -27.88 15.52 32.63
CA GLU A 4 -27.06 15.99 31.52
C GLU A 4 -25.64 15.49 31.76
N GLU A 5 -25.14 14.62 30.87
CA GLU A 5 -23.72 14.28 30.84
C GLU A 5 -22.93 15.53 30.41
N GLU A 6 -22.13 16.10 31.32
CA GLU A 6 -21.18 17.15 30.98
C GLU A 6 -20.14 16.59 30.00
N HIS A 7 -20.29 16.92 28.72
CA HIS A 7 -19.27 16.63 27.72
C HIS A 7 -18.07 17.57 27.92
N THR A 8 -16.98 17.07 28.50
CA THR A 8 -15.71 17.80 28.59
C THR A 8 -15.13 18.05 27.19
N LEU A 9 -14.98 19.33 26.82
CA LEU A 9 -14.31 19.73 25.59
C LEU A 9 -12.80 19.83 25.81
N TYR A 10 -12.01 19.18 24.96
CA TYR A 10 -10.55 19.26 24.98
C TYR A 10 -10.06 20.15 23.82
N PRO A 11 -9.56 21.38 24.09
CA PRO A 11 -9.01 22.23 23.05
C PRO A 11 -7.69 21.64 22.52
N VAL A 12 -7.27 22.12 21.35
CA VAL A 12 -5.95 21.79 20.80
C VAL A 12 -4.88 22.18 21.82
N PRO A 13 -4.00 21.25 22.26
CA PRO A 13 -2.95 21.56 23.21
C PRO A 13 -2.05 22.69 22.70
N ALA A 14 -1.73 23.67 23.55
CA ALA A 14 -0.91 24.83 23.17
C ALA A 14 0.44 24.46 22.53
N ARG A 15 1.03 23.32 22.92
CA ARG A 15 2.27 22.80 22.32
C ARG A 15 2.17 22.53 20.81
N LEU A 16 0.97 22.22 20.30
CA LEU A 16 0.74 21.97 18.87
C LEU A 16 0.53 23.28 18.08
N LEU A 17 0.31 24.39 18.78
CA LEU A 17 0.14 25.72 18.19
C LEU A 17 1.43 26.56 18.25
N ASP A 18 2.45 26.07 18.95
CA ASP A 18 3.76 26.70 19.00
C ASP A 18 4.56 26.36 17.72
N THR A 19 4.56 27.30 16.77
CA THR A 19 5.24 27.13 15.48
C THR A 19 6.76 27.08 15.58
N THR A 20 7.34 27.35 16.76
CA THR A 20 8.78 27.15 17.02
C THR A 20 9.12 25.68 17.29
N GLN A 21 8.14 24.88 17.69
CA GLN A 21 8.30 23.46 18.04
C GLN A 21 7.60 22.52 17.06
N CYS A 22 6.46 22.94 16.50
CA CYS A 22 5.63 22.15 15.58
C CYS A 22 5.38 22.90 14.28
N PRO A 23 5.22 22.21 13.14
CA PRO A 23 4.72 22.85 11.92
C PRO A 23 3.34 23.48 12.12
N GLU A 24 3.05 24.56 11.40
CA GLU A 24 1.73 25.19 11.43
C GLU A 24 0.66 24.21 10.90
N PRO A 25 -0.50 24.05 11.58
CA PRO A 25 -1.61 23.25 11.08
C PRO A 25 -2.18 23.80 9.76
N TYR A 26 -2.51 22.91 8.83
CA TYR A 26 -3.16 23.27 7.55
C TYR A 26 -4.56 23.90 7.74
N ILE A 27 -5.26 23.51 8.82
CA ILE A 27 -6.56 24.08 9.22
C ILE A 27 -6.38 24.75 10.58
N LYS A 28 -6.64 26.06 10.63
CA LYS A 28 -6.27 26.95 11.74
C LYS A 28 -7.41 27.18 12.73
N SER A 29 -8.66 26.92 12.33
CA SER A 29 -9.81 27.07 13.22
C SER A 29 -10.98 26.16 12.85
N VAL A 30 -11.91 26.02 13.78
CA VAL A 30 -13.18 25.29 13.56
C VAL A 30 -14.02 25.98 12.48
N GLU A 31 -13.97 27.31 12.39
CA GLU A 31 -14.65 28.09 11.36
C GLU A 31 -14.07 27.79 9.98
N GLN A 32 -12.74 27.74 9.85
CA GLN A 32 -12.10 27.35 8.59
C GLN A 32 -12.46 25.91 8.21
N TYR A 33 -12.42 24.98 9.16
CA TYR A 33 -12.88 23.60 8.93
C TYR A 33 -14.32 23.55 8.42
N LYS A 34 -15.25 24.27 9.09
CA LYS A 34 -16.66 24.30 8.72
C LYS A 34 -16.87 24.87 7.33
N GLU A 35 -16.12 25.91 6.96
CA GLU A 35 -16.20 26.50 5.63
C GLU A 35 -15.67 25.54 4.55
N MET A 36 -14.49 24.95 4.75
CA MET A 36 -13.95 23.94 3.82
C MET A 36 -14.86 22.73 3.69
N HIS A 37 -15.43 22.26 4.81
CA HIS A 37 -16.39 21.17 4.82
C HIS A 37 -17.68 21.54 4.08
N ARG A 38 -18.20 22.76 4.26
CA ARG A 38 -19.38 23.22 3.51
C ARG A 38 -19.10 23.25 2.02
N GLN A 39 -17.96 23.78 1.60
CA GLN A 39 -17.53 23.80 0.19
C GLN A 39 -17.41 22.39 -0.40
N SER A 40 -16.84 21.43 0.33
CA SER A 40 -16.69 20.05 -0.17
C SER A 40 -18.02 19.33 -0.38
N ILE A 41 -19.10 19.80 0.24
CA ILE A 41 -20.45 19.22 0.10
C ILE A 41 -21.31 20.02 -0.90
N GLU A 42 -21.29 21.35 -0.83
CA GLU A 42 -22.12 22.22 -1.68
C GLU A 42 -21.52 22.44 -3.07
N HIS A 43 -20.18 22.41 -3.17
CA HIS A 43 -19.42 22.64 -4.41
C HIS A 43 -18.31 21.57 -4.58
N PRO A 44 -18.66 20.27 -4.60
CA PRO A 44 -17.67 19.18 -4.60
C PRO A 44 -16.77 19.19 -5.84
N ASP A 45 -17.29 19.55 -7.00
CA ASP A 45 -16.52 19.50 -8.25
C ASP A 45 -15.37 20.52 -8.23
N GLU A 46 -15.63 21.74 -7.74
CA GLU A 46 -14.61 22.77 -7.57
C GLU A 46 -13.62 22.35 -6.49
N PHE A 47 -14.11 22.00 -5.30
CA PHE A 47 -13.28 21.64 -4.15
C PHE A 47 -12.35 20.45 -4.43
N PHE A 48 -12.89 19.33 -4.92
CA PHE A 48 -12.08 18.13 -5.19
C PHE A 48 -11.31 18.24 -6.50
N GLY A 49 -11.80 19.02 -7.47
CA GLY A 49 -11.07 19.29 -8.72
C GLY A 49 -9.77 20.05 -8.48
N GLU A 50 -9.80 21.07 -7.62
CA GLU A 50 -8.60 21.82 -7.22
C GLU A 50 -7.61 20.92 -6.46
N LEU A 51 -8.07 20.25 -5.40
CA LEU A 51 -7.21 19.37 -4.58
C LEU A 51 -6.61 18.21 -5.39
N ALA A 52 -7.36 17.64 -6.34
CA ALA A 52 -6.86 16.56 -7.17
C ALA A 52 -5.71 17.02 -8.08
N ASN A 53 -5.76 18.26 -8.59
CA ASN A 53 -4.67 18.82 -9.40
C ASN A 53 -3.47 19.25 -8.54
N GLU A 54 -3.70 19.70 -7.31
CA GLU A 54 -2.63 20.09 -6.38
C GLU A 54 -1.86 18.89 -5.83
N LEU A 55 -2.58 17.86 -5.36
CA LEU A 55 -1.99 16.79 -4.55
C LEU A 55 -1.50 15.60 -5.39
N LEU A 56 -2.03 15.41 -6.60
CA LEU A 56 -1.69 14.30 -7.49
C LEU A 56 -1.07 14.79 -8.80
N SER A 57 -0.08 14.03 -9.26
CA SER A 57 0.54 14.18 -10.56
C SER A 57 -0.14 13.26 -11.57
N TRP A 58 -0.74 13.87 -12.59
CA TRP A 58 -1.49 13.20 -13.65
C TRP A 58 -0.63 13.08 -14.92
N SER A 59 -0.62 11.91 -15.55
CA SER A 59 -0.06 11.76 -16.90
C SER A 59 -1.01 12.26 -17.97
N ARG A 60 -2.32 12.27 -17.67
CA ARG A 60 -3.36 12.91 -18.46
C ARG A 60 -4.36 13.58 -17.51
N PRO A 61 -4.70 14.87 -17.70
CA PRO A 61 -5.69 15.54 -16.86
C PRO A 61 -7.08 14.91 -17.03
N PHE A 62 -7.88 14.96 -15.97
CA PHE A 62 -9.29 14.56 -16.00
C PHE A 62 -10.16 15.67 -16.62
N SER A 63 -11.31 15.29 -17.16
CA SER A 63 -12.30 16.21 -17.74
C SER A 63 -13.53 16.39 -16.85
N THR A 64 -13.84 15.38 -16.03
CA THR A 64 -15.05 15.29 -15.21
C THR A 64 -14.66 14.89 -13.80
N VAL A 65 -14.98 15.72 -12.81
CA VAL A 65 -14.57 15.49 -11.41
C VAL A 65 -15.33 14.33 -10.78
N LYS A 66 -16.65 14.27 -10.97
CA LYS A 66 -17.51 13.23 -10.41
C LYS A 66 -18.62 12.85 -11.38
N HIS A 67 -18.98 11.57 -11.40
CA HIS A 67 -20.12 11.03 -12.12
C HIS A 67 -20.78 9.89 -11.33
N GLY A 68 -22.07 9.65 -11.59
CA GLY A 68 -22.84 8.56 -10.99
C GLY A 68 -23.17 8.77 -9.51
N GLY A 69 -23.66 7.70 -8.89
CA GLY A 69 -24.09 7.70 -7.49
C GLY A 69 -24.34 6.30 -6.93
N PHE A 70 -25.00 6.25 -5.78
CA PHE A 70 -25.24 4.99 -5.06
C PHE A 70 -26.41 4.18 -5.61
N GLU A 71 -27.39 4.84 -6.23
CA GLU A 71 -28.60 4.18 -6.74
C GLU A 71 -28.27 3.09 -7.79
N HIS A 72 -27.25 3.33 -8.60
CA HIS A 72 -26.80 2.40 -9.64
C HIS A 72 -25.42 1.79 -9.37
N GLY A 73 -24.73 2.22 -8.30
CA GLY A 73 -23.38 1.75 -7.99
C GLY A 73 -22.33 2.15 -9.03
N ASP A 74 -22.55 3.24 -9.75
CA ASP A 74 -21.75 3.73 -10.88
C ASP A 74 -20.90 4.96 -10.50
N THR A 75 -20.55 5.08 -9.22
CA THR A 75 -19.75 6.21 -8.72
C THR A 75 -18.36 6.20 -9.33
N ALA A 76 -18.02 7.29 -10.01
CA ALA A 76 -16.72 7.50 -10.65
C ALA A 76 -16.18 8.90 -10.32
N TRP A 77 -14.86 8.99 -10.16
CA TRP A 77 -14.15 10.23 -9.88
C TRP A 77 -13.02 10.43 -10.88
N PHE A 78 -12.83 11.68 -11.31
CA PHE A 78 -11.74 12.12 -12.19
C PHE A 78 -11.68 11.35 -13.52
N LEU A 79 -12.83 11.25 -14.22
CA LEU A 79 -12.91 10.53 -15.50
C LEU A 79 -11.99 11.16 -16.55
N ASP A 80 -11.51 10.32 -17.47
CA ASP A 80 -10.45 10.59 -18.46
C ASP A 80 -9.05 10.84 -17.88
N GLY A 81 -8.96 11.08 -16.57
CA GLY A 81 -7.70 11.24 -15.86
C GLY A 81 -6.88 9.96 -15.89
N GLN A 82 -5.58 10.10 -16.11
CA GLN A 82 -4.64 8.99 -16.01
C GLN A 82 -3.52 9.37 -15.06
N LEU A 83 -3.18 8.44 -14.17
CA LEU A 83 -2.07 8.54 -13.24
C LEU A 83 -1.48 7.15 -12.97
N ASN A 84 -0.38 7.13 -12.23
CA ASN A 84 0.15 5.91 -11.64
C ASN A 84 0.46 6.14 -10.16
N ALA A 85 0.03 5.22 -9.28
CA ALA A 85 0.23 5.35 -7.85
C ALA A 85 1.72 5.25 -7.47
N SER A 86 2.50 4.34 -8.07
CA SER A 86 3.95 4.25 -7.83
C SER A 86 4.66 5.55 -8.21
N TYR A 87 4.26 6.20 -9.30
CA TYR A 87 4.84 7.50 -9.68
C TYR A 87 4.60 8.58 -8.61
N ASN A 88 3.36 8.66 -8.13
CA ASN A 88 2.96 9.63 -7.10
C ASN A 88 3.58 9.34 -5.73
N CYS A 89 3.76 8.07 -5.38
CA CYS A 89 4.31 7.66 -4.09
C CYS A 89 5.84 7.62 -4.07
N VAL A 90 6.51 7.42 -5.21
CA VAL A 90 7.96 7.19 -5.25
C VAL A 90 8.66 8.10 -6.25
N ASP A 91 8.38 7.96 -7.54
CA ASP A 91 9.17 8.58 -8.61
C ASP A 91 9.26 10.10 -8.45
N ARG A 92 8.13 10.80 -8.25
CA ARG A 92 8.14 12.27 -8.13
C ARG A 92 8.95 12.76 -6.92
N HIS A 93 8.98 12.00 -5.84
CA HIS A 93 9.74 12.33 -4.64
C HIS A 93 11.22 11.95 -4.77
N ALA A 94 11.53 10.87 -5.47
CA ALA A 94 12.89 10.49 -5.82
C ALA A 94 13.54 11.48 -6.80
N ILE A 95 12.76 12.06 -7.72
CA ILE A 95 13.21 13.12 -8.65
C ILE A 95 13.54 14.40 -7.87
N ASP A 96 12.69 14.80 -6.92
CA ASP A 96 12.87 16.01 -6.13
C ASP A 96 14.01 15.88 -5.10
N ASN A 97 13.98 14.83 -4.27
CA ASN A 97 14.99 14.58 -3.25
C ASN A 97 15.30 13.08 -3.10
N PRO A 98 16.21 12.53 -3.91
CA PRO A 98 16.48 11.09 -3.96
C PRO A 98 16.99 10.50 -2.65
N ASN A 99 17.71 11.29 -1.85
CA ASN A 99 18.33 10.85 -0.59
C ASN A 99 17.42 11.04 0.62
N LYS A 100 16.22 11.61 0.44
CA LYS A 100 15.24 11.70 1.51
C LYS A 100 14.79 10.30 1.93
N ILE A 101 14.68 10.07 3.23
CA ILE A 101 14.18 8.81 3.78
C ILE A 101 12.70 8.66 3.41
N ALA A 102 12.38 7.54 2.76
CA ALA A 102 11.02 7.14 2.39
C ALA A 102 10.43 6.19 3.44
N ILE A 103 11.21 5.20 3.87
CA ILE A 103 10.80 4.20 4.87
C ILE A 103 11.82 4.20 6.00
N ILE A 104 11.31 4.30 7.23
CA ILE A 104 12.04 3.97 8.45
C ILE A 104 11.50 2.59 8.85
N TYR A 105 12.31 1.55 8.67
CA TYR A 105 11.94 0.19 9.04
C TYR A 105 12.42 -0.09 10.45
N GLU A 106 11.46 -0.20 11.36
CA GLU A 106 11.72 -0.70 12.70
C GLU A 106 11.48 -2.20 12.73
N ALA A 107 12.57 -2.96 12.79
CA ALA A 107 12.51 -4.42 12.82
C ALA A 107 12.01 -4.94 14.18
N ASP A 108 11.68 -6.23 14.22
CA ASP A 108 11.29 -6.89 15.48
C ASP A 108 12.44 -6.88 16.51
N GLU A 109 13.67 -7.03 16.03
CA GLU A 109 14.88 -6.85 16.84
C GLU A 109 15.40 -5.41 16.68
N PRO A 110 15.56 -4.63 17.77
CA PRO A 110 15.89 -3.19 17.69
C PRO A 110 17.21 -2.84 16.98
N ASN A 111 18.09 -3.81 16.77
CA ASN A 111 19.39 -3.63 16.11
C ASN A 111 19.37 -3.99 14.61
N GLN A 112 18.21 -4.33 14.05
CA GLN A 112 18.03 -4.66 12.63
C GLN A 112 17.22 -3.60 11.87
N SER A 113 16.97 -2.44 12.50
CA SER A 113 16.25 -1.33 11.87
C SER A 113 17.10 -0.68 10.77
N GLU A 114 16.46 -0.24 9.70
CA GLU A 114 17.13 0.39 8.56
C GLU A 114 16.31 1.55 7.99
N ASN A 115 16.99 2.47 7.31
CA ASN A 115 16.35 3.56 6.59
C ASN A 115 16.51 3.32 5.10
N ILE A 116 15.42 3.46 4.35
CA ILE A 116 15.40 3.32 2.89
C ILE A 116 15.07 4.68 2.29
N THR A 117 15.96 5.19 1.45
CA THR A 117 15.78 6.42 0.69
C THR A 117 14.77 6.26 -0.44
N TYR A 118 14.20 7.36 -0.94
CA TYR A 118 13.33 7.33 -2.12
C TYR A 118 14.02 6.73 -3.36
N ASN A 119 15.33 6.96 -3.54
CA ASN A 119 16.10 6.38 -4.64
C ASN A 119 16.25 4.86 -4.50
N GLU A 120 16.55 4.35 -3.30
CA GLU A 120 16.58 2.90 -3.04
C GLU A 120 15.21 2.26 -3.26
N LEU A 121 14.16 2.87 -2.72
CA LEU A 121 12.79 2.39 -2.90
C LEU A 121 12.41 2.36 -4.39
N LEU A 122 12.75 3.39 -5.17
CA LEU A 122 12.51 3.42 -6.61
C LEU A 122 13.20 2.27 -7.34
N ARG A 123 14.45 1.95 -6.98
CA ARG A 123 15.19 0.82 -7.56
C ARG A 123 14.52 -0.50 -7.23
N HIS A 124 14.22 -0.76 -5.96
CA HIS A 124 13.59 -2.02 -5.53
C HIS A 124 12.22 -2.22 -6.17
N VAL A 125 11.39 -1.16 -6.21
CA VAL A 125 10.08 -1.18 -6.87
C VAL A 125 10.22 -1.45 -8.37
N SER A 126 11.19 -0.84 -9.03
CA SER A 126 11.42 -1.03 -10.46
C SER A 126 11.94 -2.44 -10.79
N GLN A 127 12.81 -2.99 -9.95
CA GLN A 127 13.31 -4.36 -10.09
C GLN A 127 12.17 -5.37 -9.97
N LEU A 128 11.39 -5.33 -8.89
CA LEU A 128 10.27 -6.26 -8.72
C LEU A 128 9.21 -6.07 -9.83
N ALA A 129 8.92 -4.83 -10.24
CA ALA A 129 8.01 -4.58 -11.36
C ALA A 129 8.52 -5.23 -12.67
N GLY A 130 9.84 -5.25 -12.89
CA GLY A 130 10.49 -5.97 -13.98
C GLY A 130 10.29 -7.48 -13.88
N VAL A 131 10.55 -8.07 -12.71
CA VAL A 131 10.32 -9.49 -12.42
C VAL A 131 8.87 -9.88 -12.68
N LEU A 132 7.90 -9.14 -12.13
CA LEU A 132 6.48 -9.41 -12.33
C LEU A 132 6.09 -9.42 -13.82
N ARG A 133 6.62 -8.47 -14.62
CA ARG A 133 6.40 -8.45 -16.08
C ARG A 133 7.06 -9.63 -16.78
N ALA A 134 8.28 -10.00 -16.39
CA ALA A 134 8.98 -11.16 -16.95
C ALA A 134 8.23 -12.47 -16.66
N ARG A 135 7.53 -12.55 -15.52
CA ARG A 135 6.62 -13.63 -15.14
C ARG A 135 5.22 -13.50 -15.77
N GLY A 136 5.02 -12.55 -16.67
CA GLY A 136 3.81 -12.45 -17.48
C GLY A 136 2.61 -11.78 -16.82
N ILE A 137 2.82 -11.06 -15.70
CA ILE A 137 1.77 -10.24 -15.07
C ILE A 137 1.50 -9.00 -15.92
N ARG A 138 0.22 -8.76 -16.20
CA ARG A 138 -0.27 -7.64 -17.03
C ARG A 138 -1.18 -6.71 -16.24
N LYS A 139 -1.52 -5.55 -16.83
CA LYS A 139 -2.50 -4.63 -16.28
C LYS A 139 -3.84 -5.36 -16.05
N GLY A 140 -4.38 -5.29 -14.84
CA GLY A 140 -5.62 -5.94 -14.44
C GLY A 140 -5.43 -7.34 -13.84
N ASP A 141 -4.26 -7.98 -14.00
CA ASP A 141 -3.98 -9.25 -13.33
C ASP A 141 -3.86 -9.04 -11.81
N THR A 142 -4.25 -10.06 -11.05
CA THR A 142 -4.21 -10.05 -9.60
C THR A 142 -2.97 -10.76 -9.06
N VAL A 143 -2.30 -10.12 -8.08
CA VAL A 143 -1.12 -10.64 -7.38
C VAL A 143 -1.42 -10.69 -5.90
N ALA A 144 -1.32 -11.87 -5.29
CA ALA A 144 -1.50 -12.02 -3.85
C ALA A 144 -0.21 -11.63 -3.12
N ILE A 145 -0.34 -10.87 -2.03
CA ILE A 145 0.78 -10.50 -1.16
C ILE A 145 0.52 -11.08 0.23
N TYR A 146 1.35 -12.03 0.64
CA TYR A 146 1.31 -12.70 1.95
C TYR A 146 2.67 -12.55 2.64
N MET A 147 2.98 -11.31 3.06
CA MET A 147 4.27 -10.93 3.62
C MET A 147 4.09 -10.32 5.02
N PRO A 148 5.06 -10.51 5.93
CA PRO A 148 5.08 -9.83 7.23
C PRO A 148 5.31 -8.32 7.06
N MET A 149 5.38 -7.59 8.18
CA MET A 149 5.68 -6.15 8.19
C MET A 149 7.17 -5.90 7.92
N ILE A 150 7.57 -6.03 6.65
CA ILE A 150 8.93 -5.81 6.15
C ILE A 150 8.90 -4.84 4.96
N PRO A 151 10.00 -4.13 4.65
CA PRO A 151 10.02 -3.15 3.56
C PRO A 151 9.64 -3.71 2.20
N GLU A 152 9.99 -4.97 1.92
CA GLU A 152 9.66 -5.67 0.69
C GLU A 152 8.15 -5.78 0.48
N ALA A 153 7.35 -5.77 1.56
CA ALA A 153 5.90 -5.69 1.42
C ALA A 153 5.50 -4.39 0.72
N ILE A 154 6.02 -3.23 1.16
CA ILE A 154 5.80 -1.92 0.52
C ILE A 154 6.29 -1.91 -0.92
N VAL A 155 7.46 -2.50 -1.18
CA VAL A 155 7.96 -2.69 -2.55
C VAL A 155 6.97 -3.49 -3.39
N ALA A 156 6.39 -4.56 -2.85
CA ALA A 156 5.40 -5.40 -3.51
C ALA A 156 4.10 -4.65 -3.87
N PHE A 157 3.54 -3.85 -2.95
CA PHE A 157 2.37 -2.99 -3.25
C PHE A 157 2.66 -2.09 -4.45
N LEU A 158 3.77 -1.37 -4.39
CA LEU A 158 4.12 -0.33 -5.36
C LEU A 158 4.53 -0.92 -6.70
N ALA A 159 5.21 -2.07 -6.73
CA ALA A 159 5.56 -2.76 -7.96
C ALA A 159 4.32 -3.25 -8.73
N CYS A 160 3.33 -3.80 -8.02
CA CYS A 160 2.04 -4.17 -8.63
C CYS A 160 1.36 -2.93 -9.22
N ALA A 161 1.25 -1.86 -8.44
CA ALA A 161 0.63 -0.60 -8.89
C ALA A 161 1.39 0.04 -10.07
N ARG A 162 2.72 -0.09 -10.12
CA ARG A 162 3.57 0.43 -11.21
C ARG A 162 3.25 -0.20 -12.56
N ILE A 163 2.90 -1.48 -12.58
CA ILE A 163 2.57 -2.21 -13.81
C ILE A 163 1.06 -2.29 -14.08
N GLY A 164 0.25 -1.72 -13.18
CA GLY A 164 -1.21 -1.74 -13.28
C GLY A 164 -1.84 -3.07 -12.88
N ALA A 165 -1.11 -3.94 -12.17
CA ALA A 165 -1.65 -5.12 -11.53
C ALA A 165 -2.44 -4.74 -10.27
N VAL A 166 -3.35 -5.61 -9.85
CA VAL A 166 -4.18 -5.44 -8.65
C VAL A 166 -3.58 -6.28 -7.53
N HIS A 167 -3.03 -5.65 -6.50
CA HIS A 167 -2.48 -6.37 -5.35
C HIS A 167 -3.59 -6.78 -4.35
N SER A 168 -3.70 -8.08 -4.06
CA SER A 168 -4.61 -8.63 -3.04
C SER A 168 -3.82 -9.01 -1.80
N VAL A 169 -3.82 -8.13 -0.80
CA VAL A 169 -2.97 -8.30 0.38
C VAL A 169 -3.71 -9.10 1.44
N VAL A 170 -3.07 -10.18 1.89
CA VAL A 170 -3.58 -11.06 2.92
C VAL A 170 -2.65 -10.96 4.13
N PHE A 171 -3.23 -10.64 5.29
CA PHE A 171 -2.47 -10.50 6.52
C PHE A 171 -1.70 -11.78 6.86
N ALA A 172 -0.38 -11.66 7.08
CA ALA A 172 0.54 -12.79 7.28
C ALA A 172 0.30 -13.67 8.53
N GLY A 173 -0.71 -13.36 9.34
CA GLY A 173 -1.15 -14.21 10.45
C GLY A 173 -2.36 -15.09 10.15
N PHE A 174 -2.88 -15.07 8.92
CA PHE A 174 -4.01 -15.91 8.53
C PHE A 174 -3.63 -17.39 8.33
N SER A 175 -4.62 -18.27 8.38
CA SER A 175 -4.41 -19.70 8.09
C SER A 175 -4.28 -19.95 6.58
N ALA A 176 -3.84 -21.16 6.22
CA ALA A 176 -3.74 -21.59 4.84
C ALA A 176 -5.10 -21.56 4.12
N GLU A 177 -6.20 -21.90 4.80
CA GLU A 177 -7.56 -21.84 4.24
C GLU A 177 -7.97 -20.41 3.94
N ALA A 178 -7.73 -19.48 4.87
CA ALA A 178 -8.08 -18.07 4.68
C ALA A 178 -7.25 -17.40 3.57
N LEU A 179 -5.99 -17.83 3.39
CA LEU A 179 -5.16 -17.43 2.25
C LEU A 179 -5.68 -18.02 0.94
N ARG A 180 -5.93 -19.33 0.91
CA ARG A 180 -6.47 -20.06 -0.26
C ARG A 180 -7.73 -19.40 -0.79
N ASP A 181 -8.71 -19.15 0.08
CA ASP A 181 -10.02 -18.64 -0.32
C ASP A 181 -9.89 -17.27 -1.02
N ARG A 182 -8.99 -16.40 -0.53
CA ARG A 182 -8.72 -15.09 -1.14
C ARG A 182 -7.94 -15.18 -2.44
N VAL A 183 -6.97 -16.08 -2.51
CA VAL A 183 -6.18 -16.34 -3.73
C VAL A 183 -7.09 -16.86 -4.85
N GLN A 184 -8.00 -17.79 -4.54
CA GLN A 184 -8.94 -18.32 -5.51
C GLN A 184 -9.99 -17.30 -5.94
N ASP A 185 -10.60 -16.59 -5.00
CA ASP A 185 -11.63 -15.58 -5.29
C ASP A 185 -11.10 -14.48 -6.22
N ALA A 186 -9.88 -14.00 -5.95
CA ALA A 186 -9.21 -13.03 -6.80
C ALA A 186 -8.57 -13.63 -8.06
N ALA A 187 -8.60 -14.95 -8.25
CA ALA A 187 -7.92 -15.68 -9.32
C ALA A 187 -6.44 -15.27 -9.49
N CYS A 188 -5.73 -15.08 -8.37
CA CYS A 188 -4.35 -14.60 -8.39
C CYS A 188 -3.44 -15.56 -9.18
N ARG A 189 -2.58 -14.98 -10.02
CA ARG A 189 -1.62 -15.73 -10.84
C ARG A 189 -0.25 -15.88 -10.18
N LEU A 190 0.07 -14.98 -9.26
CA LEU A 190 1.35 -14.94 -8.56
C LEU A 190 1.15 -14.63 -7.07
N VAL A 191 1.96 -15.25 -6.22
CA VAL A 191 2.03 -14.95 -4.77
C VAL A 191 3.40 -14.39 -4.41
N LEU A 192 3.42 -13.24 -3.75
CA LEU A 192 4.59 -12.66 -3.10
C LEU A 192 4.54 -13.02 -1.61
N THR A 193 5.58 -13.65 -1.08
CA THR A 193 5.65 -14.05 0.33
C THR A 193 7.07 -13.96 0.89
N SER A 194 7.28 -14.38 2.13
CA SER A 194 8.61 -14.57 2.72
C SER A 194 8.80 -16.02 3.18
N ASP A 195 10.06 -16.42 3.40
CA ASP A 195 10.42 -17.69 4.02
C ASP A 195 9.68 -17.86 5.36
N GLN A 196 9.86 -16.89 6.26
CA GLN A 196 9.19 -16.78 7.54
C GLN A 196 8.94 -15.30 7.89
N GLY A 197 8.10 -15.06 8.89
CA GLY A 197 7.95 -13.76 9.55
C GLY A 197 8.47 -13.79 11.00
N LYS A 198 8.83 -12.61 11.52
CA LYS A 198 9.15 -12.39 12.94
C LYS A 198 8.24 -11.31 13.51
N ARG A 199 7.62 -11.58 14.67
CA ARG A 199 6.78 -10.63 15.39
C ARG A 199 6.74 -10.94 16.89
N GLY A 200 7.18 -10.00 17.72
CA GLY A 200 7.30 -10.15 19.17
C GLY A 200 8.18 -11.35 19.55
N GLY A 201 9.28 -11.57 18.83
CA GLY A 201 10.19 -12.72 18.99
C GLY A 201 9.64 -14.05 18.46
N LYS A 202 8.36 -14.12 18.05
CA LYS A 202 7.74 -15.35 17.54
C LYS A 202 7.95 -15.48 16.03
N THR A 203 8.14 -16.72 15.57
CA THR A 203 8.24 -17.07 14.16
C THR A 203 6.85 -17.35 13.57
N ILE A 204 6.62 -16.85 12.36
CA ILE A 204 5.44 -17.17 11.54
C ILE A 204 5.93 -17.92 10.30
N GLU A 205 5.47 -19.16 10.10
CA GLU A 205 5.91 -20.04 9.01
C GLU A 205 5.20 -19.70 7.68
N THR A 206 5.41 -18.49 7.17
CA THR A 206 4.69 -17.94 6.00
C THR A 206 4.80 -18.84 4.77
N LYS A 207 6.00 -19.32 4.42
CA LYS A 207 6.18 -20.19 3.25
C LYS A 207 5.44 -21.52 3.37
N ARG A 208 5.40 -22.11 4.57
CA ARG A 208 4.65 -23.36 4.80
C ARG A 208 3.14 -23.14 4.65
N ILE A 209 2.62 -22.04 5.19
CA ILE A 209 1.21 -21.66 5.05
C ILE A 209 0.85 -21.46 3.57
N VAL A 210 1.73 -20.80 2.80
CA VAL A 210 1.56 -20.63 1.35
C VAL A 210 1.53 -21.98 0.65
N ASP A 211 2.48 -22.87 0.93
CA ASP A 211 2.49 -24.20 0.29
C ASP A 211 1.21 -25.01 0.58
N ASP A 212 0.73 -24.96 1.82
CA ASP A 212 -0.52 -25.63 2.19
C ASP A 212 -1.73 -25.01 1.49
N ALA A 213 -1.78 -23.68 1.36
CA ALA A 213 -2.85 -22.98 0.64
C ALA A 213 -2.83 -23.32 -0.86
N LEU A 214 -1.65 -23.32 -1.48
CA LEU A 214 -1.47 -23.47 -2.91
C LEU A 214 -1.77 -24.87 -3.44
N LYS A 215 -1.89 -25.89 -2.58
CA LYS A 215 -2.40 -27.22 -2.95
C LYS A 215 -3.78 -27.16 -3.62
N ALA A 216 -4.55 -26.11 -3.33
CA ALA A 216 -5.88 -25.90 -3.89
C ALA A 216 -5.99 -24.62 -4.74
N CYS A 217 -4.87 -23.99 -5.16
CA CYS A 217 -4.91 -22.75 -5.95
C CYS A 217 -4.27 -22.97 -7.33
N PRO A 218 -5.00 -23.58 -8.30
CA PRO A 218 -4.43 -23.95 -9.60
C PRO A 218 -4.07 -22.75 -10.50
N SER A 219 -4.59 -21.55 -10.21
CA SER A 219 -4.28 -20.33 -10.96
C SER A 219 -2.88 -19.80 -10.68
N VAL A 220 -2.24 -20.21 -9.57
CA VAL A 220 -0.94 -19.68 -9.16
C VAL A 220 0.17 -20.42 -9.88
N GLU A 221 0.82 -19.71 -10.80
CA GLU A 221 1.91 -20.23 -11.64
C GLU A 221 3.29 -19.92 -11.05
N THR A 222 3.40 -18.90 -10.19
CA THR A 222 4.68 -18.42 -9.65
C THR A 222 4.53 -17.94 -8.21
N VAL A 223 5.54 -18.21 -7.40
CA VAL A 223 5.71 -17.69 -6.04
C VAL A 223 7.08 -17.04 -5.93
N ILE A 224 7.14 -15.77 -5.52
CA ILE A 224 8.40 -15.11 -5.18
C ILE A 224 8.51 -15.03 -3.67
N VAL A 225 9.63 -15.51 -3.14
CA VAL A 225 9.88 -15.68 -1.70
C VAL A 225 11.01 -14.75 -1.27
N CYS A 226 10.70 -13.80 -0.40
CA CYS A 226 11.70 -12.96 0.27
C CYS A 226 12.38 -13.74 1.39
N GLN A 227 13.71 -13.72 1.42
CA GLN A 227 14.50 -14.34 2.49
C GLN A 227 14.60 -13.38 3.69
N ARG A 228 13.65 -13.49 4.64
CA ARG A 228 13.58 -12.63 5.83
C ARG A 228 14.34 -13.21 7.02
N THR A 229 14.29 -14.52 7.25
CA THR A 229 15.01 -15.17 8.36
C THR A 229 16.19 -16.01 7.91
N GLY A 230 16.21 -16.41 6.65
CA GLY A 230 17.21 -17.35 6.11
C GLY A 230 17.02 -18.77 6.62
N ALA A 231 15.84 -19.09 7.16
CA ALA A 231 15.52 -20.46 7.55
C ALA A 231 15.39 -21.37 6.32
N ASP A 232 15.72 -22.64 6.51
CA ASP A 232 15.50 -23.66 5.49
C ASP A 232 13.99 -23.93 5.37
N VAL A 233 13.41 -23.55 4.23
CA VAL A 233 11.98 -23.67 3.92
C VAL A 233 11.78 -24.44 2.62
N PRO A 234 10.67 -25.19 2.48
CA PRO A 234 10.39 -25.91 1.24
C PRO A 234 10.25 -24.94 0.06
N MET A 235 10.91 -25.25 -1.06
CA MET A 235 10.83 -24.52 -2.33
C MET A 235 10.47 -25.50 -3.46
N THR A 236 9.35 -25.26 -4.13
CA THR A 236 8.85 -26.09 -5.24
C THR A 236 9.49 -25.65 -6.55
N ALA A 237 10.35 -26.50 -7.11
CA ALA A 237 11.06 -26.22 -8.36
C ALA A 237 10.11 -25.87 -9.51
N GLY A 238 10.45 -24.82 -10.26
CA GLY A 238 9.65 -24.32 -11.38
C GLY A 238 8.49 -23.39 -10.99
N ARG A 239 8.09 -23.35 -9.71
CA ARG A 239 7.04 -22.47 -9.19
C ARG A 239 7.62 -21.40 -8.26
N ASP A 240 8.52 -21.78 -7.36
CA ASP A 240 9.03 -20.90 -6.30
C ASP A 240 10.42 -20.35 -6.66
N PHE A 241 10.61 -19.04 -6.50
CA PHE A 241 11.84 -18.33 -6.81
C PHE A 241 12.21 -17.38 -5.66
N TRP A 242 13.50 -17.19 -5.43
CA TRP A 242 14.00 -16.30 -4.39
C TRP A 242 14.00 -14.85 -4.88
N TRP A 243 13.49 -13.94 -4.04
CA TRP A 243 13.39 -12.51 -4.35
C TRP A 243 14.73 -11.87 -4.71
N ASN A 244 15.81 -12.26 -4.04
CA ASN A 244 17.16 -11.71 -4.20
C ASN A 244 17.93 -12.29 -5.40
N GLU A 245 17.40 -13.31 -6.07
CA GLU A 245 18.04 -13.96 -7.23
C GLU A 245 17.41 -13.56 -8.57
N GLU A 246 16.22 -12.96 -8.54
CA GLU A 246 15.43 -12.53 -9.70
C GLU A 246 15.71 -11.07 -10.10
#